data_AF-A0A350X4U1-F1
#
_entry.id   AF-A0A350X4U1-F1
#
_cell.length_a   1.000
_cell.length_b   1.000
_cell.length_c   1.000
_cell.angle_alpha   90.00
_cell.angle_beta   90.00
_cell.angle_gamma   90.00
#
_symmetry.space_group_name_H-M   'P 1'
#
loop_
_entity.id
_entity.type
_entity.pdbx_description
1 polymer ?
#
loop_
_entity_poly.entity_id
_entity_poly.type
_entity_poly.pdbx_seq_one_letter_code
_entity_poly.pdbx_strand_id
1 'polypeptide(L)'
;MSSKFQLFDAVNLTEEISLTDGGVAPPGTAGAIVEVFNNGEAYLVELFGGWVKAEVSGDFISANQDEPDAFMETIGVETVYPHQLQLVKSARETMGVREHLTAIIDSLSDDLVAEVRDFAEFLQQRKQPKQVG
;
A
#
# COMPACT_ATOMS: atom_id res chain seq x y z
N MET A 1 -3.61 -17.41 10.89
CA MET A 1 -4.83 -16.73 10.41
C MET A 1 -4.37 -15.62 9.48
N SER A 2 -5.02 -15.43 8.33
CA SER A 2 -4.67 -14.33 7.41
C SER A 2 -5.22 -13.01 7.96
N SER A 3 -4.47 -11.92 7.87
CA SER A 3 -4.97 -10.57 8.18
C SER A 3 -6.16 -10.23 7.27
N LYS A 4 -7.08 -9.39 7.76
CA LYS A 4 -8.27 -8.95 6.99
C LYS A 4 -7.88 -8.07 5.80
N PHE A 5 -6.82 -7.30 5.97
CA PHE A 5 -6.26 -6.44 4.94
C PHE A 5 -4.76 -6.71 4.77
N GLN A 6 -4.20 -6.34 3.63
CA GLN A 6 -2.80 -6.55 3.25
C GLN A 6 -2.09 -5.22 3.01
N LEU A 7 -0.75 -5.27 3.05
CA LEU A 7 0.09 -4.16 2.65
C LEU A 7 -0.31 -3.69 1.24
N PHE A 8 -0.45 -2.37 1.06
CA PHE A 8 -0.89 -1.68 -0.15
C PHE A 8 -2.35 -1.87 -0.56
N ASP A 9 -3.20 -2.45 0.29
CA ASP A 9 -4.64 -2.35 0.11
C ASP A 9 -5.07 -0.88 0.22
N ALA A 10 -5.89 -0.45 -0.75
CA ALA A 10 -6.56 0.84 -0.71
C ALA A 10 -7.83 0.73 0.13
N VAL A 11 -7.97 1.59 1.12
CA VAL A 11 -9.03 1.55 2.14
C VAL A 11 -9.68 2.92 2.30
N ASN A 12 -10.88 2.93 2.85
CA ASN A 12 -11.51 4.14 3.38
C ASN A 12 -11.75 3.98 4.88
N LEU A 13 -11.64 5.08 5.61
CA LEU A 13 -12.12 5.14 6.99
C LEU A 13 -13.64 5.00 7.04
N THR A 14 -14.15 4.24 8.01
CA THR A 14 -15.59 4.11 8.27
C THR A 14 -16.07 5.01 9.40
N GLU A 15 -15.14 5.57 10.16
CA GLU A 15 -15.40 6.51 11.26
C GLU A 15 -14.34 7.60 11.31
N GLU A 16 -14.59 8.61 12.12
CA GLU A 16 -13.66 9.71 12.37
C GLU A 16 -12.49 9.24 13.24
N ILE A 17 -11.26 9.67 12.92
CA ILE A 17 -10.10 9.48 13.78
C ILE A 17 -9.36 10.79 14.01
N SER A 18 -8.76 10.93 15.19
CA SER A 18 -7.82 12.01 15.50
C SER A 18 -6.46 11.74 14.86
N LEU A 19 -5.86 12.78 14.31
CA LEU A 19 -4.51 12.76 13.75
C LEU A 19 -3.49 13.22 14.80
N THR A 20 -2.26 12.74 14.68
CA THR A 20 -1.18 13.04 15.62
C THR A 20 -0.82 14.54 15.66
N ASP A 21 -1.05 15.27 14.58
CA ASP A 21 -0.84 16.72 14.48
C ASP A 21 -1.97 17.57 15.09
N GLY A 22 -3.01 16.93 15.64
CA GLY A 22 -4.19 17.56 16.22
C GLY A 22 -5.33 17.78 15.22
N GLY A 23 -5.15 17.39 13.95
CA GLY A 23 -6.20 17.34 12.95
C GLY A 23 -7.17 16.16 13.16
N VAL A 24 -8.11 16.04 12.23
CA VAL A 24 -9.14 14.99 12.24
C VAL A 24 -9.34 14.49 10.81
N ALA A 25 -9.36 13.18 10.64
CA ALA A 25 -9.74 12.53 9.38
C ALA A 25 -11.18 12.02 9.47
N PRO A 26 -12.13 12.56 8.67
CA PRO A 26 -13.53 12.16 8.73
C PRO A 26 -13.79 10.77 8.12
N PRO A 27 -14.97 10.18 8.35
CA PRO A 27 -15.40 8.98 7.65
C PRO A 27 -15.35 9.18 6.12
N GLY A 28 -14.93 8.16 5.39
CA GLY A 28 -14.74 8.20 3.94
C GLY A 28 -13.36 8.71 3.50
N THR A 29 -12.50 9.14 4.42
CA THR A 29 -11.10 9.49 4.11
C THR A 29 -10.40 8.29 3.49
N ALA A 30 -9.81 8.52 2.32
CA ALA A 30 -9.06 7.49 1.60
C ALA A 30 -7.70 7.25 2.26
N GLY A 31 -7.22 6.02 2.19
CA GLY A 31 -5.90 5.67 2.68
C GLY A 31 -5.31 4.42 2.04
N ALA A 32 -4.04 4.18 2.32
CA ALA A 32 -3.31 3.00 1.91
C ALA A 32 -2.63 2.34 3.11
N ILE A 33 -2.72 1.01 3.20
CA ILE A 33 -2.03 0.26 4.25
C ILE A 33 -0.54 0.24 3.96
N VAL A 34 0.25 0.77 4.89
CA VAL A 34 1.72 0.84 4.80
C VAL A 34 2.41 -0.09 5.81
N GLU A 35 1.68 -0.62 6.79
CA GLU A 35 2.17 -1.68 7.68
C GLU A 35 1.02 -2.52 8.24
N VAL A 36 1.28 -3.81 8.50
CA VAL A 36 0.34 -4.74 9.13
C VAL A 36 0.92 -5.25 10.45
N PHE A 37 0.30 -4.88 11.58
CA PHE A 37 0.75 -5.29 12.91
C PHE A 37 0.06 -6.56 13.38
N ASN A 38 0.81 -7.42 14.08
CA ASN A 38 0.30 -8.60 14.79
C ASN A 38 -0.69 -9.45 13.97
N ASN A 39 -0.36 -9.78 12.72
CA ASN A 39 -1.25 -10.54 11.82
C ASN A 39 -2.62 -9.87 11.58
N GLY A 40 -2.67 -8.53 11.59
CA GLY A 40 -3.85 -7.75 11.25
C GLY A 40 -4.74 -7.36 12.42
N GLU A 41 -4.21 -7.33 13.64
CA GLU A 41 -4.90 -6.72 14.80
C GLU A 41 -4.96 -5.19 14.67
N ALA A 42 -3.94 -4.59 14.05
CA ALA A 42 -3.86 -3.16 13.75
C ALA A 42 -3.09 -2.94 12.43
N TYR A 43 -3.22 -1.75 11.87
CA TYR A 43 -2.64 -1.36 10.59
C TYR A 43 -2.07 0.05 10.71
N LEU A 44 -0.91 0.29 10.10
CA LEU A 44 -0.45 1.65 9.85
C LEU A 44 -1.02 2.07 8.48
N VAL A 45 -1.74 3.18 8.46
CA VAL A 45 -2.41 3.67 7.24
C VAL A 45 -1.96 5.09 6.96
N GLU A 46 -1.46 5.31 5.75
CA GLU A 46 -1.28 6.64 5.18
C GLU A 46 -2.65 7.15 4.73
N LEU A 47 -3.08 8.28 5.28
CA LEU A 47 -4.38 8.91 5.01
C LEU A 47 -4.20 10.10 4.09
N PHE A 48 -5.08 10.19 3.09
CA PHE A 48 -4.98 11.18 2.04
C PHE A 48 -6.06 12.26 2.14
N GLY A 49 -5.64 13.49 1.90
CA GLY A 49 -6.48 14.68 1.87
C GLY A 49 -6.96 15.04 0.46
N GLY A 50 -6.89 16.33 0.15
CA GLY A 50 -7.27 16.86 -1.15
C GLY A 50 -6.19 16.65 -2.21
N TRP A 51 -6.56 16.97 -3.46
CA TRP A 51 -5.59 17.17 -4.53
C TRP A 51 -4.90 18.52 -4.32
N VAL A 52 -3.57 18.52 -4.38
CA VAL A 52 -2.74 19.70 -4.20
C VAL A 52 -1.62 19.76 -5.24
N LYS A 53 -0.98 20.93 -5.31
CA LYS A 53 0.28 21.14 -6.03
C LYS A 53 1.27 21.85 -5.13
N ALA A 54 2.56 21.56 -5.34
CA ALA A 54 3.63 22.28 -4.69
C ALA A 54 3.88 23.63 -5.37
N GLU A 55 3.86 24.71 -4.59
CA GLU A 55 4.41 26.00 -5.01
C GLU A 55 5.93 26.03 -4.86
N VAL A 56 6.56 27.00 -5.53
CA VAL A 56 8.01 27.24 -5.45
C VAL A 56 8.47 27.56 -4.01
N SER A 57 7.58 28.08 -3.16
CA SER A 57 7.85 28.32 -1.74
C SER A 57 7.93 27.02 -0.91
N GLY A 58 7.44 25.90 -1.43
CA GLY A 58 7.28 24.63 -0.71
C GLY A 58 5.91 24.43 -0.07
N ASP A 59 5.00 25.41 -0.17
CA ASP A 59 3.62 25.28 0.30
C ASP A 59 2.75 24.47 -0.68
N PHE A 60 1.68 23.85 -0.17
CA PHE A 60 0.70 23.15 -0.99
C PHE A 60 -0.55 24.00 -1.21
N ILE A 61 -0.96 24.11 -2.47
CA ILE A 61 -2.20 24.78 -2.87
C ILE A 61 -3.19 23.76 -3.40
N SER A 62 -4.49 23.99 -3.15
CA SER A 62 -5.55 23.12 -3.67
C SER A 62 -5.54 23.08 -5.21
N ALA A 63 -5.72 21.89 -5.76
CA ALA A 63 -5.75 21.60 -7.18
C ALA A 63 -6.89 20.63 -7.52
N ASN A 64 -7.15 20.45 -8.81
CA ASN A 64 -7.99 19.36 -9.30
C ASN A 64 -7.12 18.19 -9.76
N GLN A 65 -7.70 16.98 -9.74
CA GLN A 65 -7.05 15.74 -10.17
C GLN A 65 -6.50 15.80 -11.60
N ASP A 66 -7.19 16.51 -12.50
CA ASP A 66 -6.83 16.56 -13.93
C ASP A 66 -5.71 17.57 -14.22
N GLU A 67 -5.28 18.32 -13.22
CA GLU A 67 -4.26 19.33 -13.44
C GLU A 67 -2.84 18.72 -13.47
N PRO A 68 -1.94 19.25 -14.32
CA PRO A 68 -0.55 18.81 -14.36
C PRO A 68 0.12 18.99 -13.00
N ASP A 69 0.90 18.00 -12.59
CA ASP A 69 1.66 17.96 -11.33
C ASP A 69 0.80 17.95 -10.06
N ALA A 70 -0.52 17.75 -10.17
CA ALA A 70 -1.38 17.54 -9.01
C ALA A 70 -1.19 16.14 -8.42
N PHE A 71 -1.18 16.05 -7.10
CA PHE A 71 -1.13 14.79 -6.35
C PHE A 71 -2.04 14.89 -5.12
N MET A 72 -2.46 13.75 -4.58
CA MET A 72 -3.17 13.74 -3.30
C MET A 72 -2.18 13.93 -2.16
N GLU A 73 -2.45 14.90 -1.28
CA GLU A 73 -1.59 15.12 -0.12
C GLU A 73 -1.80 14.03 0.95
N THR A 74 -0.75 13.78 1.72
CA THR A 74 -0.83 12.96 2.94
C THR A 74 -1.18 13.86 4.12
N ILE A 75 -2.32 13.59 4.75
CA ILE A 75 -2.77 14.33 5.95
C ILE A 75 -2.33 13.68 7.25
N GLY A 76 -1.93 12.41 7.22
CA GLY A 76 -1.44 11.71 8.40
C GLY A 76 -1.04 10.26 8.11
N VAL A 77 -0.24 9.68 9.00
CA VAL A 77 0.11 8.26 8.98
C VAL A 77 -0.23 7.70 10.36
N GLU A 78 -1.34 6.99 10.45
CA GLU A 78 -1.96 6.67 11.73
C GLU A 78 -2.17 5.17 11.93
N THR A 79 -2.08 4.75 13.19
CA THR A 79 -2.44 3.38 13.56
C THR A 79 -3.95 3.26 13.69
N VAL A 80 -4.54 2.35 12.92
CA VAL A 80 -5.98 2.13 12.83
C VAL A 80 -6.32 0.66 12.98
N TYR A 81 -7.57 0.37 13.32
CA TYR A 81 -8.06 -0.97 13.63
C TYR A 81 -8.99 -1.52 12.53
N PRO A 82 -9.12 -2.85 12.40
CA PRO A 82 -9.87 -3.45 11.30
C PRO A 82 -11.36 -3.07 11.19
N HIS A 83 -11.96 -2.58 12.28
CA HIS A 83 -13.35 -2.11 12.29
C HIS A 83 -13.52 -0.69 11.74
N GLN A 84 -12.43 0.07 11.66
CA GLN A 84 -12.40 1.45 11.17
C GLN A 84 -12.16 1.52 9.66
N LEU A 85 -11.99 0.37 9.00
CA LEU A 85 -11.56 0.28 7.61
C LEU A 85 -12.56 -0.47 6.75
N GLN A 86 -12.76 0.06 5.55
CA GLN A 86 -13.43 -0.60 4.44
C GLN A 86 -12.46 -0.75 3.27
N LEU A 87 -12.33 -1.97 2.73
CA LEU A 87 -11.51 -2.22 1.54
C LEU A 87 -12.17 -1.56 0.31
N VAL A 88 -11.39 -0.79 -0.43
CA VAL A 88 -11.80 -0.16 -1.70
C VAL A 88 -11.22 -0.95 -2.88
N LYS A 89 -9.92 -1.22 -2.86
CA LYS A 89 -9.22 -2.06 -3.85
C LYS A 89 -8.12 -2.84 -3.17
N SER A 90 -7.94 -4.10 -3.57
CA SER A 90 -6.83 -4.89 -3.07
C SER A 90 -5.48 -4.43 -3.66
N ALA A 91 -4.39 -4.70 -2.96
CA ALA A 91 -3.04 -4.48 -3.44
C ALA A 91 -2.82 -5.11 -4.83
N ARG A 92 -3.44 -6.26 -5.10
CA ARG A 92 -3.38 -6.96 -6.40
C ARG A 92 -4.04 -6.20 -7.55
N GLU A 93 -5.04 -5.39 -7.25
CA GLU A 93 -5.75 -4.59 -8.25
C GLU A 93 -5.05 -3.24 -8.48
N THR A 94 -4.31 -2.76 -7.49
CA THR A 94 -3.64 -1.45 -7.52
C THR A 94 -2.20 -1.55 -7.99
N MET A 95 -1.49 -2.62 -7.65
CA MET A 95 -0.07 -2.83 -7.96
C MET A 95 0.13 -3.67 -9.21
N GLY A 96 1.21 -3.40 -9.95
CA GLY A 96 1.70 -4.32 -10.97
C GLY A 96 2.20 -5.63 -10.36
N VAL A 97 2.29 -6.68 -11.19
CA VAL A 97 2.65 -8.03 -10.72
C VAL A 97 4.05 -8.07 -10.09
N ARG A 98 4.98 -7.23 -10.55
CA ARG A 98 6.35 -7.19 -10.02
C ARG A 98 6.37 -6.54 -8.65
N GLU A 99 5.69 -5.41 -8.52
CA GLU A 99 5.60 -4.64 -7.29
C GLU A 99 4.88 -5.46 -6.21
N HIS A 100 3.80 -6.15 -6.56
CA HIS A 100 3.12 -7.05 -5.63
C HIS A 100 4.00 -8.22 -5.19
N LEU A 101 4.80 -8.80 -6.10
CA LEU A 101 5.73 -9.87 -5.75
C LEU A 101 6.84 -9.37 -4.80
N THR A 102 7.40 -8.19 -5.04
CA THR A 102 8.39 -7.58 -4.13
C THR A 102 7.80 -7.38 -2.73
N ALA A 103 6.58 -6.84 -2.63
CA ALA A 103 5.89 -6.67 -1.35
C ALA A 103 5.70 -7.99 -0.58
N ILE A 104 5.37 -9.07 -1.30
CA ILE A 104 5.27 -10.40 -0.70
C ILE A 104 6.65 -10.84 -0.19
N ILE A 105 7.69 -10.74 -1.03
CA ILE A 105 9.06 -11.18 -0.70
C ILE A 105 9.60 -10.48 0.55
N ASP A 106 9.37 -9.18 0.72
CA ASP A 106 9.83 -8.40 1.88
C ASP A 106 9.20 -8.86 3.20
N SER A 107 8.07 -9.57 3.15
CA SER A 107 7.39 -10.12 4.33
C SER A 107 7.76 -11.57 4.67
N LEU A 108 8.51 -12.25 3.80
CA LEU A 108 8.90 -13.66 3.99
C LEU A 108 10.19 -13.77 4.81
N SER A 109 10.39 -14.93 5.46
CA SER A 109 11.69 -15.26 6.05
C SER A 109 12.72 -15.60 4.98
N ASP A 110 14.01 -15.46 5.30
CA ASP A 110 15.11 -15.78 4.38
C ASP A 110 15.01 -17.19 3.77
N ASP A 111 14.58 -18.18 4.55
CA ASP A 111 14.38 -19.56 4.09
C ASP A 111 13.31 -19.64 2.99
N LEU A 112 12.18 -18.95 3.18
CA LEU A 112 11.09 -18.91 2.20
C LEU A 112 11.49 -18.08 0.96
N VAL A 113 12.26 -17.01 1.14
CA VAL A 113 12.82 -16.24 0.03
C VAL A 113 13.76 -17.10 -0.81
N ALA A 114 14.58 -17.97 -0.18
CA ALA A 114 15.44 -18.91 -0.90
C ALA A 114 14.63 -19.91 -1.74
N GLU A 115 13.51 -20.44 -1.23
CA GLU A 115 12.62 -21.30 -2.00
C GLU A 115 12.01 -20.59 -3.22
N VAL A 116 11.60 -19.33 -3.06
CA VAL A 116 11.07 -18.51 -4.17
C VAL A 116 12.14 -18.26 -5.23
N ARG A 117 13.38 -17.98 -4.82
CA ARG A 117 14.53 -17.84 -5.73
C ARG A 117 14.75 -19.13 -6.54
N ASP A 118 14.86 -20.27 -5.86
CA ASP A 118 15.14 -21.55 -6.52
C ASP A 118 14.03 -21.93 -7.52
N PHE A 119 12.76 -21.63 -7.16
CA PHE A 119 11.64 -21.78 -8.09
C PHE A 119 11.76 -20.86 -9.31
N ALA A 120 12.14 -19.60 -9.13
CA ALA A 120 12.34 -18.66 -10.22
C ALA A 120 13.48 -19.10 -11.16
N GLU A 121 14.59 -19.60 -10.61
CA GLU A 121 15.71 -20.16 -11.37
C GLU A 121 15.28 -21.38 -12.19
N PHE A 122 14.51 -22.29 -11.59
CA PHE A 122 13.91 -23.42 -12.29
C PHE A 122 13.02 -22.99 -13.46
N LEU A 123 12.19 -21.95 -13.29
CA LEU A 123 11.37 -21.40 -14.37
C LEU A 123 12.21 -20.81 -15.52
N GLN A 124 13.35 -20.18 -15.22
CA GLN A 124 14.27 -19.68 -16.24
C GLN A 124 14.87 -20.83 -17.07
N GLN A 125 15.31 -21.89 -16.39
CA GLN A 125 15.87 -23.08 -17.06
C GLN A 125 14.84 -23.77 -17.96
N ARG A 126 13.56 -23.84 -17.56
CA ARG A 126 12.49 -24.41 -18.39
C ARG A 126 12.23 -23.66 -19.70
N LYS A 127 12.57 -22.37 -19.76
CA LYS A 127 12.39 -21.54 -20.96
C LYS A 127 13.57 -21.61 -21.91
N GLN A 128 14.72 -22.16 -21.49
CA GLN A 128 15.81 -22.45 -22.40
C GLN A 128 15.45 -23.71 -23.21
N PRO A 129 15.38 -23.64 -24.56
CA PRO A 129 15.21 -24.84 -25.36
C PRO A 129 16.37 -25.77 -25.04
N LYS A 130 16.07 -27.03 -24.73
CA LYS A 130 17.08 -28.09 -24.63
C LYS A 130 17.92 -28.05 -25.90
N GLN A 131 19.15 -27.53 -25.82
CA GLN A 131 20.16 -27.86 -26.82
C GLN A 131 20.46 -29.34 -26.63
N VAL A 132 19.81 -30.16 -27.46
CA VAL A 132 20.14 -31.57 -27.61
C VAL A 132 21.41 -31.60 -28.46
N GLY A 133 22.53 -31.92 -27.81
CA GLY A 133 23.78 -32.36 -28.44
C GLY A 133 24.07 -33.79 -28.01
#